data_AF-A0A2V5UG50-F1
#
_entry.id   AF-A0A2V5UG50-F1
#
_cell.length_a   1.000
_cell.length_b   1.000
_cell.length_c   1.000
_cell.angle_alpha   90.00
_cell.angle_beta   90.00
_cell.angle_gamma   90.00
#
_symmetry.space_group_name_H-M   'P 1'
#
loop_
_entity.id
_entity.type
_entity.pdbx_description
1 polymer ?
#
loop_
_entity_poly.entity_id
_entity_poly.type
_entity_poly.pdbx_seq_one_letter_code
_entity_poly.pdbx_strand_id
1 'polypeptide(L)'
;SELVRAVTIQRDSLIELCLIDHVDPNGHDTQGRTPLLIATSQQDWKTAQRLLGAGALVDLADKNGFTPLMAAAMHGHLEIFRELLARSANFHAEARCKDGSDLLGMALDGGNPKIVGFVVESLPTLREWRTSTRRALQAALMTGDKSEIQLLLSKHSVPPTPEGKNVPLLAYAVAGNDSSLFGMLLACRTDPNTALPSRCDKDFLAMLPSKSFSSYVEGDKGLTVLMLAAGLGREDYLRALLAAGASRNQLTKRDKMSALDIAAETGHWRSSQILLGGGPSPDQLHVEISLALQRVALVKNGVPVYRTQCSTGRQGYSTKTGEFVITNKERNHRSTIYHVEMPYFMRLSCLDFGMHAGMVPNYPASHGCIRLPEEAARKFFSEIPIGTLVTVQ
;
A
#
# COMPACT_ATOMS: atom_id res chain seq x y z
N SER A 1 9.72 41.27 -33.15
CA SER A 1 9.23 42.45 -32.42
C SER A 1 10.42 43.17 -31.81
N GLU A 2 10.45 44.51 -31.86
CA GLU A 2 11.52 45.32 -31.25
C GLU A 2 11.52 45.20 -29.72
N LEU A 3 10.35 45.22 -29.10
CA LEU A 3 10.17 45.01 -27.66
C LEU A 3 10.68 43.63 -27.22
N VAL A 4 10.40 42.57 -28.00
CA VAL A 4 10.96 41.23 -27.75
C VAL A 4 12.49 41.26 -27.71
N ARG A 5 13.12 41.95 -28.68
CA ARG A 5 14.58 42.08 -28.71
C ARG A 5 15.10 42.90 -27.53
N ALA A 6 14.45 44.01 -27.19
CA ALA A 6 14.83 44.88 -26.07
C ALA A 6 14.78 44.15 -24.72
N VAL A 7 13.72 43.38 -24.47
CA VAL A 7 13.58 42.54 -23.27
C VAL A 7 14.61 41.41 -23.28
N THR A 8 14.83 40.75 -24.43
CA THR A 8 15.84 39.67 -24.54
C THR A 8 17.23 40.10 -24.11
N ILE A 9 17.65 41.32 -24.46
CA ILE A 9 18.96 41.87 -24.10
C ILE A 9 18.96 42.70 -22.80
N GLN A 10 17.83 42.75 -22.07
CA GLN A 10 17.64 43.52 -20.83
C GLN A 10 18.05 44.99 -20.94
N ARG A 11 17.74 45.64 -22.06
CA ARG A 11 18.08 47.06 -22.27
C ARG A 11 16.92 47.95 -21.83
N ASP A 12 16.91 48.33 -20.56
CA ASP A 12 15.86 49.14 -19.93
C ASP A 12 15.44 50.36 -20.74
N SER A 13 16.40 51.14 -21.27
CA SER A 13 16.08 52.32 -22.08
C SER A 13 15.28 52.02 -23.35
N LEU A 14 15.52 50.87 -24.00
CA LEU A 14 14.74 50.45 -25.16
C LEU A 14 13.38 49.86 -24.76
N ILE A 15 13.33 49.17 -23.62
CA ILE A 15 12.08 48.63 -23.08
C ILE A 15 11.15 49.81 -22.74
N GLU A 16 11.64 50.82 -22.03
CA GLU A 16 10.89 52.03 -21.69
C GLU A 16 10.40 52.77 -22.93
N LEU A 17 11.27 52.98 -23.92
CA LEU A 17 10.89 53.60 -25.18
C LEU A 17 9.77 52.83 -25.89
N CYS A 18 9.90 51.50 -26.01
CA CYS A 18 8.87 50.66 -26.64
C CYS A 18 7.53 50.72 -25.89
N LEU A 19 7.55 50.79 -24.56
CA LEU A 19 6.33 50.89 -23.75
C LEU A 19 5.67 52.28 -23.85
N ILE A 20 6.47 53.35 -23.92
CA ILE A 20 5.98 54.72 -24.17
C ILE A 20 5.36 54.83 -25.56
N ASP A 21 5.96 54.20 -26.56
CA ASP A 21 5.46 54.19 -27.94
C ASP A 21 4.28 53.22 -28.16
N HIS A 22 3.74 52.65 -27.08
CA HIS A 22 2.61 51.71 -27.11
C HIS A 22 2.81 50.52 -28.07
N VAL A 23 4.06 50.02 -28.19
CA VAL A 23 4.36 48.81 -28.96
C VAL A 23 3.59 47.64 -28.34
N ASP A 24 2.91 46.85 -29.19
CA ASP A 24 2.15 45.67 -28.74
C ASP A 24 3.02 44.75 -27.85
N PRO A 25 2.66 44.56 -26.57
CA PRO A 25 3.43 43.75 -25.63
C PRO A 25 3.34 42.25 -25.90
N ASN A 26 2.53 41.83 -26.87
CA ASN A 26 2.22 40.42 -27.15
C ASN A 26 2.91 39.86 -28.40
N GLY A 27 3.76 40.66 -29.07
CA GLY A 27 4.63 40.12 -30.12
C GLY A 27 5.52 38.99 -29.57
N HIS A 28 6.01 38.10 -30.42
CA HIS A 28 6.81 36.96 -29.97
C HIS A 28 8.07 36.74 -30.82
N ASP A 29 9.02 35.97 -30.30
CA ASP A 29 10.19 35.52 -31.06
C ASP A 29 9.90 34.26 -31.90
N THR A 30 10.94 33.71 -32.53
CA THR A 30 10.85 32.51 -33.36
C THR A 30 10.56 31.24 -32.55
N GLN A 31 10.68 31.28 -31.23
CA GLN A 31 10.29 30.19 -30.32
C GLN A 31 8.90 30.41 -29.71
N GLY A 32 8.19 31.47 -30.12
CA GLY A 32 6.88 31.81 -29.59
C GLY A 32 6.93 32.48 -28.22
N ARG A 33 8.12 32.90 -27.74
CA ARG A 33 8.24 33.56 -26.44
C ARG A 33 7.81 35.02 -26.55
N THR A 34 6.88 35.42 -25.68
CA THR A 34 6.45 36.81 -25.52
C THR A 34 7.45 37.61 -24.66
N PRO A 35 7.45 38.95 -24.72
CA PRO A 35 8.22 39.79 -23.81
C PRO A 35 7.98 39.43 -22.34
N LEU A 36 6.73 39.17 -21.96
CA LEU A 36 6.38 38.79 -20.59
C LEU A 36 7.05 37.47 -20.20
N LEU A 37 6.96 36.44 -21.06
CA LEU A 37 7.61 35.16 -20.80
C LEU A 37 9.13 35.29 -20.71
N ILE A 38 9.75 36.08 -21.56
CA ILE A 38 11.20 36.32 -21.53
C ILE A 38 11.58 37.02 -20.22
N ALA A 39 10.88 38.09 -19.84
CA ALA A 39 11.15 38.81 -18.59
C ALA A 39 11.00 37.91 -17.36
N THR A 40 9.93 37.12 -17.27
CA THR A 40 9.74 36.17 -16.16
C THR A 40 10.78 35.06 -16.14
N SER A 41 11.21 34.56 -17.29
CA SER A 41 12.27 33.53 -17.39
C SER A 41 13.65 34.06 -17.02
N GLN A 42 13.87 35.37 -17.20
CA GLN A 42 15.08 36.07 -16.81
C GLN A 42 15.05 36.57 -15.36
N GLN A 43 13.93 36.35 -14.64
CA GLN A 43 13.67 36.88 -13.31
C GLN A 43 13.71 38.43 -13.24
N ASP A 44 13.47 39.10 -14.37
CA ASP A 44 13.30 40.55 -14.43
C ASP A 44 11.85 40.91 -14.07
N TRP A 45 11.54 40.79 -12.78
CA TRP A 45 10.20 41.01 -12.24
C TRP A 45 9.72 42.45 -12.41
N LYS A 46 10.64 43.42 -12.46
CA LYS A 46 10.30 44.83 -12.72
C LYS A 46 9.80 45.00 -14.15
N THR A 47 10.51 44.42 -15.13
CA THR A 47 10.04 44.41 -16.53
C THR A 47 8.75 43.60 -16.68
N ALA A 48 8.63 42.47 -16.00
CA ALA A 48 7.38 41.69 -16.01
C ALA A 48 6.19 42.54 -15.53
N GLN A 49 6.31 43.28 -14.41
CA GLN A 49 5.26 44.18 -13.92
C GLN A 49 4.94 45.31 -14.90
N ARG A 50 5.96 45.93 -15.50
CA ARG A 50 5.77 46.96 -16.53
C ARG A 50 4.99 46.42 -17.73
N LEU A 51 5.32 45.22 -18.19
CA LEU A 51 4.64 44.54 -19.30
C LEU A 51 3.19 44.16 -18.94
N LEU A 52 2.96 43.69 -17.72
CA LEU A 52 1.60 43.42 -17.21
C LEU A 52 0.76 44.70 -17.17
N GLY A 53 1.34 45.82 -16.73
CA GLY A 53 0.70 47.15 -16.77
C GLY A 53 0.39 47.65 -18.18
N ALA A 54 1.17 47.21 -19.18
CA ALA A 54 0.97 47.54 -20.59
C ALA A 54 -0.02 46.62 -21.32
N GLY A 55 -0.63 45.63 -20.64
CA GLY A 55 -1.60 44.73 -21.24
C GLY A 55 -1.03 43.46 -21.87
N ALA A 56 0.14 43.00 -21.38
CA ALA A 56 0.67 41.69 -21.79
C ALA A 56 -0.29 40.55 -21.40
N LEU A 57 -0.56 39.66 -22.35
CA LEU A 57 -1.38 38.47 -22.18
C LEU A 57 -0.59 37.41 -21.38
N VAL A 58 -1.18 36.95 -20.28
CA VAL A 58 -0.51 36.08 -19.29
C VAL A 58 -0.56 34.59 -19.65
N ASP A 59 -1.51 34.19 -20.50
CA ASP A 59 -1.75 32.79 -20.89
C ASP A 59 -1.00 32.38 -22.16
N LEU A 60 -0.21 33.28 -22.77
CA LEU A 60 0.55 32.98 -23.98
C LEU A 60 1.77 32.11 -23.65
N ALA A 61 1.75 30.89 -24.19
CA ALA A 61 2.82 29.92 -24.05
C ALA A 61 3.80 29.97 -25.24
N ASP A 62 5.05 29.56 -25.01
CA ASP A 62 6.00 29.32 -26.08
C ASP A 62 5.68 28.03 -26.88
N LYS A 63 6.51 27.71 -27.87
CA LYS A 63 6.37 26.49 -28.67
C LYS A 63 6.44 25.20 -27.85
N ASN A 64 6.96 25.21 -26.63
CA ASN A 64 7.02 24.06 -25.73
C ASN A 64 5.83 24.01 -24.76
N GLY A 65 4.95 25.00 -24.77
CA GLY A 65 3.85 25.12 -23.81
C GLY A 65 4.26 25.77 -22.50
N PHE A 66 5.44 26.40 -22.42
CA PHE A 66 5.93 27.07 -21.22
C PHE A 66 5.32 28.47 -21.10
N THR A 67 4.74 28.78 -19.95
CA THR A 67 4.00 30.03 -19.70
C THR A 67 4.72 30.95 -18.70
N PRO A 68 4.38 32.26 -18.65
CA PRO A 68 4.90 33.15 -17.63
C PRO A 68 4.60 32.67 -16.20
N LEU A 69 3.43 32.05 -15.98
CA LEU A 69 3.04 31.50 -14.67
C LEU A 69 3.96 30.34 -14.26
N MET A 70 4.31 29.48 -15.20
CA MET A 70 5.29 28.39 -15.02
C MET A 70 6.68 28.93 -14.66
N ALA A 71 7.15 30.00 -15.33
CA ALA A 71 8.41 30.66 -14.98
C ALA A 71 8.39 31.26 -13.56
N ALA A 72 7.28 31.92 -13.18
CA ALA A 72 7.11 32.47 -11.83
C ALA A 72 7.12 31.37 -10.76
N ALA A 73 6.48 30.22 -11.03
CA ALA A 73 6.49 29.05 -10.14
C ALA A 73 7.90 28.44 -10.02
N MET A 74 8.59 28.24 -11.16
CA MET A 74 9.95 27.69 -11.23
C MET A 74 10.98 28.52 -10.46
N HIS A 75 10.78 29.84 -10.39
CA HIS A 75 11.64 30.75 -9.64
C HIS A 75 11.10 31.12 -8.24
N GLY A 76 9.99 30.50 -7.81
CA GLY A 76 9.43 30.71 -6.48
C GLY A 76 8.87 32.12 -6.23
N HIS A 77 8.64 32.92 -7.28
CA HIS A 77 8.29 34.33 -7.15
C HIS A 77 6.77 34.52 -6.95
N LEU A 78 6.35 34.44 -5.69
CA LEU A 78 4.94 34.41 -5.28
C LEU A 78 4.10 35.61 -5.77
N GLU A 79 4.63 36.84 -5.74
CA GLU A 79 3.83 38.02 -6.06
C GLU A 79 3.46 38.05 -7.55
N ILE A 80 4.44 37.89 -8.44
CA ILE A 80 4.20 37.70 -9.89
C ILE A 80 3.32 36.48 -10.15
N PHE A 81 3.53 35.36 -9.46
CA PHE A 81 2.68 34.18 -9.61
C PHE A 81 1.20 34.50 -9.34
N ARG A 82 0.91 35.21 -8.25
CA ARG A 82 -0.45 35.68 -7.91
C ARG A 82 -0.99 36.68 -8.93
N GLU A 83 -0.15 37.61 -9.38
CA GLU A 83 -0.53 38.62 -10.36
C GLU A 83 -0.89 38.02 -11.72
N LEU A 84 -0.13 37.01 -12.16
CA LEU A 84 -0.39 36.26 -13.37
C LEU A 84 -1.65 35.42 -13.24
N LEU A 85 -1.81 34.72 -12.11
CA LEU A 85 -3.01 33.93 -11.83
C LEU A 85 -4.28 34.80 -11.81
N ALA A 86 -4.22 35.99 -11.19
CA ALA A 86 -5.36 36.91 -11.12
C ALA A 86 -5.81 37.44 -12.49
N ARG A 87 -4.93 37.40 -13.50
CA ARG A 87 -5.21 37.81 -14.88
C ARG A 87 -5.41 36.63 -15.85
N SER A 88 -5.21 35.40 -15.39
CA SER A 88 -5.34 34.20 -16.21
C SER A 88 -6.83 33.86 -16.38
N ALA A 89 -7.24 33.60 -17.61
CA ALA A 89 -8.57 33.10 -17.92
C ALA A 89 -8.58 31.58 -18.16
N ASN A 90 -7.40 30.98 -18.37
CA ASN A 90 -7.22 29.59 -18.77
C ASN A 90 -6.23 28.83 -17.86
N PHE A 91 -6.38 28.97 -16.54
CA PHE A 91 -5.52 28.27 -15.60
C PHE A 91 -5.87 26.77 -15.52
N HIS A 92 -4.87 25.92 -15.76
CA HIS A 92 -4.93 24.47 -15.61
C HIS A 92 -3.74 23.99 -14.78
N ALA A 93 -4.00 23.55 -13.54
CA ALA A 93 -2.95 23.13 -12.61
C ALA A 93 -2.18 21.89 -13.08
N GLU A 94 -2.81 21.06 -13.90
CA GLU A 94 -2.27 19.83 -14.46
C GLU A 94 -1.55 20.01 -15.81
N ALA A 95 -1.47 21.25 -16.32
CA ALA A 95 -0.85 21.57 -17.60
C ALA A 95 0.64 21.18 -17.65
N ARG A 96 1.11 20.84 -18.85
CA ARG A 96 2.45 20.30 -19.09
C ARG A 96 3.09 20.91 -20.32
N CYS A 97 4.40 21.08 -20.23
CA CYS A 97 5.26 21.35 -21.36
C CYS A 97 5.49 20.07 -22.20
N LYS A 98 5.99 20.25 -23.43
CA LYS A 98 6.27 19.15 -24.37
C LYS A 98 7.32 18.15 -23.88
N ASP A 99 8.24 18.59 -23.04
CA ASP A 99 9.25 17.77 -22.37
C ASP A 99 8.67 16.95 -21.20
N GLY A 100 7.40 17.18 -20.86
CA GLY A 100 6.69 16.52 -19.78
C GLY A 100 6.75 17.24 -18.44
N SER A 101 7.50 18.35 -18.33
CA SER A 101 7.56 19.19 -17.14
C SER A 101 6.18 19.78 -16.84
N ASP A 102 5.78 19.79 -15.57
CA ASP A 102 4.48 20.30 -15.13
C ASP A 102 4.61 21.38 -14.06
N LEU A 103 3.52 22.10 -13.81
CA LEU A 103 3.51 23.25 -12.91
C LEU A 103 3.92 22.88 -11.48
N LEU A 104 3.52 21.69 -11.00
CA LEU A 104 3.90 21.22 -9.67
C LEU A 104 5.40 20.95 -9.58
N GLY A 105 5.99 20.30 -10.60
CA GLY A 105 7.44 20.09 -10.67
C GLY A 105 8.21 21.41 -10.61
N MET A 106 7.77 22.40 -11.37
CA MET A 106 8.36 23.75 -11.36
C MET A 106 8.19 24.44 -10.00
N ALA A 107 7.01 24.37 -9.39
CA ALA A 107 6.78 24.94 -8.06
C ALA A 107 7.69 24.30 -6.98
N LEU A 108 7.93 22.99 -7.07
CA LEU A 108 8.86 22.28 -6.19
C LEU A 108 10.31 22.74 -6.42
N ASP A 109 10.72 22.93 -7.67
CA ASP A 109 12.06 23.42 -8.01
C ASP A 109 12.28 24.87 -7.53
N GLY A 110 11.23 25.69 -7.56
CA GLY A 110 11.25 27.06 -7.02
C GLY A 110 11.18 27.14 -5.49
N GLY A 111 10.87 26.04 -4.79
CA GLY A 111 10.97 25.93 -3.33
C GLY A 111 10.01 26.82 -2.53
N ASN A 112 9.00 27.44 -3.14
CA ASN A 112 8.06 28.30 -2.44
C ASN A 112 6.83 27.49 -1.97
N PRO A 113 6.66 27.23 -0.65
CA PRO A 113 5.60 26.36 -0.14
C PRO A 113 4.20 26.91 -0.41
N LYS A 114 4.03 28.23 -0.53
CA LYS A 114 2.72 28.84 -0.85
C LYS A 114 2.32 28.55 -2.30
N ILE A 115 3.28 28.50 -3.23
CA ILE A 115 3.02 28.12 -4.62
C ILE A 115 2.73 26.62 -4.70
N VAL A 116 3.56 25.79 -4.05
CA VAL A 116 3.37 24.32 -4.02
C VAL A 116 1.99 23.97 -3.47
N GLY A 117 1.63 24.50 -2.29
CA GLY A 117 0.32 24.27 -1.68
C GLY A 117 -0.83 24.68 -2.59
N PHE A 118 -0.77 25.88 -3.18
CA PHE A 118 -1.78 26.33 -4.14
C PHE A 118 -1.93 25.39 -5.34
N VAL A 119 -0.81 24.94 -5.93
CA VAL A 119 -0.84 24.04 -7.09
C VAL A 119 -1.43 22.69 -6.70
N VAL A 120 -1.01 22.10 -5.58
CA VAL A 120 -1.55 20.83 -5.08
C VAL A 120 -3.05 20.92 -4.80
N GLU A 121 -3.51 21.99 -4.14
CA GLU A 121 -4.93 22.25 -3.90
C GLU A 121 -5.72 22.35 -5.20
N SER A 122 -5.14 23.00 -6.21
CA SER A 122 -5.75 23.24 -7.51
C SER A 122 -5.72 22.04 -8.46
N LEU A 123 -4.96 20.98 -8.15
CA LEU A 123 -4.93 19.78 -9.00
C LEU A 123 -6.31 19.13 -9.11
N PRO A 124 -6.73 18.69 -10.30
CA PRO A 124 -7.89 17.81 -10.44
C PRO A 124 -7.55 16.41 -9.92
N THR A 125 -8.55 15.51 -9.91
CA THR A 125 -8.26 14.08 -9.71
C THR A 125 -7.46 13.55 -10.88
N LEU A 126 -6.26 13.06 -10.60
CA LEU A 126 -5.33 12.46 -11.54
C LEU A 126 -5.52 10.94 -11.58
N ARG A 127 -5.45 10.37 -12.79
CA ARG A 127 -5.55 8.92 -13.01
C ARG A 127 -4.28 8.18 -12.59
N GLU A 128 -3.14 8.86 -12.65
CA GLU A 128 -1.82 8.28 -12.46
C GLU A 128 -0.92 9.26 -11.71
N TRP A 129 0.01 8.71 -10.93
CA TRP A 129 1.04 9.46 -10.23
C TRP A 129 2.14 9.89 -11.20
N ARG A 130 2.38 11.20 -11.27
CA ARG A 130 3.47 11.83 -12.02
C ARG A 130 4.71 11.96 -11.15
N THR A 131 5.89 12.13 -11.77
CA THR A 131 7.16 12.39 -11.06
C THR A 131 7.03 13.56 -10.08
N SER A 132 6.39 14.66 -10.48
CA SER A 132 6.12 15.82 -9.62
C SER A 132 5.26 15.49 -8.39
N THR A 133 4.12 14.82 -8.57
CA THR A 133 3.24 14.40 -7.46
C THR A 133 3.89 13.38 -6.53
N ARG A 134 4.77 12.51 -7.06
CA ARG A 134 5.56 11.57 -6.24
C ARG A 134 6.62 12.30 -5.43
N ARG A 135 7.32 13.27 -6.02
CA ARG A 135 8.27 14.15 -5.32
C ARG A 135 7.57 14.92 -4.20
N ALA A 136 6.40 15.50 -4.46
CA ALA A 136 5.60 16.19 -3.46
C ALA A 136 5.19 15.24 -2.32
N LEU A 137 4.68 14.04 -2.65
CA LEU A 137 4.32 13.04 -1.64
C LEU A 137 5.53 12.62 -0.80
N GLN A 138 6.68 12.39 -1.44
CA GLN A 138 7.91 12.03 -0.75
C GLN A 138 8.35 13.13 0.21
N ALA A 139 8.32 14.40 -0.22
CA ALA A 139 8.62 15.53 0.65
C ALA A 139 7.68 15.59 1.85
N ALA A 140 6.37 15.46 1.63
CA ALA A 140 5.36 15.46 2.69
C ALA A 140 5.50 14.26 3.66
N LEU A 141 5.89 13.08 3.16
CA LEU A 141 6.20 11.92 4.00
C LEU A 141 7.43 12.15 4.88
N MET A 142 8.47 12.80 4.35
CA MET A 142 9.70 13.09 5.10
C MET A 142 9.48 14.14 6.19
N THR A 143 8.62 15.12 5.96
CA THR A 143 8.25 16.15 6.96
C THR A 143 7.16 15.67 7.91
N GLY A 144 6.44 14.61 7.56
CA GLY A 144 5.29 14.11 8.30
C GLY A 144 4.04 15.00 8.17
N ASP A 145 3.94 15.81 7.10
CA ASP A 145 2.78 16.66 6.85
C ASP A 145 1.56 15.84 6.43
N LYS A 146 0.79 15.41 7.43
CA LYS A 146 -0.43 14.60 7.24
C LYS A 146 -1.46 15.29 6.35
N SER A 147 -1.55 16.62 6.38
CA SER A 147 -2.55 17.36 5.62
C SER A 147 -2.20 17.32 4.13
N GLU A 148 -0.94 17.57 3.80
CA GLU A 148 -0.46 17.50 2.43
C GLU A 148 -0.46 16.06 1.89
N ILE A 149 -0.09 15.07 2.70
CA ILE A 149 -0.20 13.65 2.31
C ILE A 149 -1.66 13.30 1.99
N GLN A 150 -2.60 13.63 2.88
CA GLN A 150 -4.02 13.36 2.66
C GLN A 150 -4.55 14.06 1.41
N LEU A 151 -4.16 15.31 1.20
CA LEU A 151 -4.54 16.07 0.02
C LEU A 151 -4.02 15.40 -1.26
N LEU A 152 -2.72 15.08 -1.33
CA LEU A 152 -2.12 14.40 -2.48
C LEU A 152 -2.75 13.03 -2.75
N LEU A 153 -3.01 12.24 -1.70
CA LEU A 153 -3.73 10.96 -1.85
C LEU A 153 -5.15 11.17 -2.38
N SER A 154 -5.86 12.21 -1.93
CA SER A 154 -7.22 12.52 -2.43
C SER A 154 -7.25 12.95 -3.90
N LYS A 155 -6.13 13.47 -4.43
CA LYS A 155 -5.98 13.81 -5.85
C LYS A 155 -5.73 12.59 -6.74
N HIS A 156 -5.62 11.38 -6.22
CA HIS A 156 -5.32 10.18 -7.03
C HIS A 156 -6.32 9.06 -6.75
N SER A 157 -6.79 8.39 -7.81
CA SER A 157 -7.67 7.21 -7.69
C SER A 157 -6.91 5.90 -7.46
N VAL A 158 -5.59 5.91 -7.67
CA VAL A 158 -4.72 4.74 -7.55
C VAL A 158 -3.74 4.92 -6.39
N PRO A 159 -3.36 3.83 -5.70
CA PRO A 159 -2.42 3.92 -4.58
C PRO A 159 -1.04 4.43 -5.05
N PRO A 160 -0.32 5.17 -4.20
CA PRO A 160 1.01 5.67 -4.54
C PRO A 160 2.01 4.51 -4.68
N THR A 161 2.92 4.61 -5.64
CA THR A 161 4.04 3.68 -5.84
C THR A 161 5.37 4.44 -5.74
N PRO A 162 6.52 3.78 -5.56
CA PRO A 162 7.80 4.41 -5.83
C PRO A 162 7.95 4.76 -7.32
N GLU A 163 8.89 5.65 -7.66
CA GLU A 163 9.13 6.03 -9.05
C GLU A 163 9.64 4.85 -9.89
N GLY A 164 9.04 4.65 -11.06
CA GLY A 164 9.36 3.51 -11.94
C GLY A 164 8.92 2.15 -11.41
N LYS A 165 8.13 2.10 -10.33
CA LYS A 165 7.66 0.87 -9.68
C LYS A 165 6.15 0.70 -9.81
N ASN A 166 5.72 -0.55 -9.73
CA ASN A 166 4.33 -0.96 -9.87
C ASN A 166 3.66 -1.29 -8.53
N VAL A 167 4.45 -1.73 -7.54
CA VAL A 167 3.93 -2.14 -6.24
C VAL A 167 3.63 -0.90 -5.36
N PRO A 168 2.45 -0.82 -4.74
CA PRO A 168 2.09 0.27 -3.83
C PRO A 168 3.07 0.46 -2.66
N LEU A 169 3.29 1.72 -2.25
CA LEU A 169 4.15 2.07 -1.11
C LEU A 169 3.72 1.34 0.16
N LEU A 170 2.41 1.16 0.37
CA LEU A 170 1.88 0.43 1.53
C LEU A 170 2.34 -1.05 1.54
N ALA A 171 2.41 -1.69 0.37
CA ALA A 171 2.90 -3.07 0.25
C ALA A 171 4.40 -3.16 0.48
N TYR A 172 5.18 -2.21 -0.05
CA TYR A 172 6.62 -2.10 0.26
C TYR A 172 6.87 -1.91 1.76
N ALA A 173 6.07 -1.08 2.43
CA ALA A 173 6.20 -0.86 3.87
C ALA A 173 5.95 -2.14 4.68
N VAL A 174 4.97 -2.97 4.28
CA VAL A 174 4.71 -4.28 4.90
C VAL A 174 5.84 -5.27 4.64
N ALA A 175 6.29 -5.39 3.38
CA ALA A 175 7.35 -6.33 3.00
C ALA A 175 8.69 -5.98 3.67
N GLY A 176 9.08 -4.71 3.62
CA GLY A 176 10.30 -4.18 4.23
C GLY A 176 10.23 -3.98 5.74
N ASN A 177 9.09 -4.22 6.37
CA ASN A 177 8.86 -3.97 7.80
C ASN A 177 9.15 -2.51 8.22
N ASP A 178 8.74 -1.55 7.39
CA ASP A 178 8.81 -0.12 7.68
C ASP A 178 7.52 0.34 8.36
N SER A 179 7.53 0.35 9.69
CA SER A 179 6.36 0.69 10.50
C SER A 179 6.02 2.17 10.45
N SER A 180 7.01 3.03 10.21
CA SER A 180 6.84 4.48 10.12
C SER A 180 6.07 4.85 8.85
N LEU A 181 6.56 4.40 7.69
CA LEU A 181 5.89 4.63 6.40
C LEU A 181 4.49 4.01 6.40
N PHE A 182 4.36 2.78 6.89
CA PHE A 182 3.06 2.09 6.98
C PHE A 182 2.06 2.87 7.84
N GLY A 183 2.47 3.28 9.05
CA GLY A 183 1.62 4.03 9.97
C GLY A 183 1.20 5.38 9.41
N MET A 184 2.11 6.10 8.76
CA MET A 184 1.82 7.39 8.12
C MET A 184 0.83 7.25 6.96
N LEU A 185 1.02 6.29 6.07
CA LEU A 185 0.10 6.05 4.94
C LEU A 185 -1.30 5.65 5.42
N LEU A 186 -1.39 4.76 6.42
CA LEU A 186 -2.66 4.31 6.95
C LEU A 186 -3.40 5.42 7.70
N ALA A 187 -2.68 6.25 8.48
CA ALA A 187 -3.24 7.42 9.15
C ALA A 187 -3.76 8.48 8.16
N CYS A 188 -3.23 8.50 6.94
CA CYS A 188 -3.67 9.38 5.86
C CYS A 188 -4.78 8.76 4.98
N ARG A 189 -5.52 7.77 5.50
CA ARG A 189 -6.68 7.12 4.86
C ARG A 189 -6.36 6.38 3.54
N THR A 190 -5.16 5.82 3.41
CA THR A 190 -4.88 4.86 2.33
C THR A 190 -5.82 3.65 2.46
N ASP A 191 -6.34 3.15 1.34
CA ASP A 191 -7.24 2.00 1.33
C ASP A 191 -6.53 0.74 1.88
N PRO A 192 -6.99 0.17 3.01
CA PRO A 192 -6.38 -1.03 3.59
C PRO A 192 -6.65 -2.30 2.77
N ASN A 193 -7.51 -2.24 1.74
CA ASN A 193 -7.77 -3.33 0.79
C ASN A 193 -6.94 -3.20 -0.50
N THR A 194 -5.93 -2.30 -0.51
CA THR A 194 -5.01 -2.13 -1.63
C THR A 194 -4.50 -3.48 -2.13
N ALA A 195 -4.76 -3.77 -3.41
CA ALA A 195 -4.34 -4.98 -4.08
C ALA A 195 -2.92 -4.82 -4.66
N LEU A 196 -2.16 -5.91 -4.67
CA LEU A 196 -0.89 -5.99 -5.36
C LEU A 196 -1.11 -6.11 -6.88
N PRO A 197 -0.22 -5.50 -7.69
CA PRO A 197 -0.30 -5.60 -9.14
C PRO A 197 0.01 -7.02 -9.62
N SER A 198 -0.48 -7.39 -10.80
CA SER A 198 -0.17 -8.71 -11.40
C SER A 198 1.30 -8.87 -11.80
N ARG A 199 2.04 -7.78 -11.94
CA ARG A 199 3.49 -7.78 -12.15
C ARG A 199 4.12 -6.99 -11.02
N CYS A 200 4.78 -7.69 -10.11
CA CYS A 200 5.48 -7.08 -9.00
C CYS A 200 6.91 -6.71 -9.40
N ASP A 201 7.47 -5.73 -8.70
CA ASP A 201 8.83 -5.29 -8.95
C ASP A 201 9.85 -6.32 -8.43
N LYS A 202 10.97 -6.52 -9.13
CA LYS A 202 11.95 -7.56 -8.77
C LYS A 202 12.55 -7.37 -7.38
N ASP A 203 12.82 -6.12 -7.01
CA ASP A 203 13.30 -5.73 -5.69
C ASP A 203 12.25 -5.98 -4.59
N PHE A 204 10.97 -5.74 -4.87
CA PHE A 204 9.89 -6.10 -3.95
C PHE A 204 9.85 -7.62 -3.71
N LEU A 205 9.90 -8.42 -4.77
CA LEU A 205 9.86 -9.87 -4.66
C LEU A 205 11.08 -10.45 -3.94
N ALA A 206 12.23 -9.78 -4.01
CA ALA A 206 13.44 -10.14 -3.28
C ALA A 206 13.34 -9.89 -1.77
N MET A 207 12.38 -9.05 -1.32
CA MET A 207 12.10 -8.85 0.11
C MET A 207 11.27 -10.00 0.72
N LEU A 208 10.69 -10.87 -0.10
CA LEU A 208 9.83 -11.96 0.35
C LEU A 208 10.67 -13.17 0.81
N PRO A 209 10.22 -13.93 1.83
CA PRO A 209 11.04 -14.91 2.54
C PRO A 209 11.41 -16.15 1.71
N SER A 210 10.64 -16.47 0.68
CA SER A 210 10.89 -17.67 -0.13
C SER A 210 10.47 -17.49 -1.58
N LYS A 211 11.17 -18.19 -2.49
CA LYS A 211 10.81 -18.23 -3.92
C LYS A 211 9.39 -18.73 -4.15
N SER A 212 8.94 -19.69 -3.35
CA SER A 212 7.58 -20.23 -3.44
C SER A 212 6.54 -19.15 -3.14
N PHE A 213 6.74 -18.36 -2.07
CA PHE A 213 5.83 -17.27 -1.74
C PHE A 213 5.88 -16.14 -2.78
N SER A 214 7.06 -15.79 -3.29
CA SER A 214 7.19 -14.83 -4.40
C SER A 214 6.44 -15.30 -5.66
N SER A 215 6.58 -16.58 -6.03
CA SER A 215 5.84 -17.16 -7.18
C SER A 215 4.33 -17.19 -6.97
N TYR A 216 3.87 -17.37 -5.73
CA TYR A 216 2.45 -17.27 -5.40
C TYR A 216 1.93 -15.84 -5.56
N VAL A 217 2.65 -14.85 -5.01
CA VAL A 217 2.31 -13.42 -5.11
C VAL A 217 2.23 -12.94 -6.57
N GLU A 218 3.14 -13.39 -7.44
CA GLU A 218 3.05 -13.07 -8.88
C GLU A 218 2.01 -13.92 -9.63
N GLY A 219 1.76 -15.14 -9.16
CA GLY A 219 0.95 -16.13 -9.86
C GLY A 219 -0.56 -15.93 -9.70
N ASP A 220 -1.01 -15.31 -8.60
CA ASP A 220 -2.43 -15.10 -8.32
C ASP A 220 -2.79 -13.60 -8.27
N LYS A 221 -4.01 -13.28 -8.70
CA LYS A 221 -4.55 -11.92 -8.73
C LYS A 221 -5.46 -11.68 -7.54
N GLY A 222 -5.55 -10.42 -7.13
CA GLY A 222 -6.41 -10.00 -6.02
C GLY A 222 -5.79 -10.22 -4.63
N LEU A 223 -4.48 -10.50 -4.58
CA LEU A 223 -3.73 -10.52 -3.33
C LEU A 223 -3.68 -9.10 -2.75
N THR A 224 -4.11 -8.93 -1.50
CA THR A 224 -4.16 -7.62 -0.83
C THR A 224 -2.98 -7.41 0.11
N VAL A 225 -2.74 -6.18 0.55
CA VAL A 225 -1.76 -5.89 1.60
C VAL A 225 -2.04 -6.62 2.92
N LEU A 226 -3.31 -6.94 3.22
CA LEU A 226 -3.68 -7.77 4.37
C LEU A 226 -3.19 -9.21 4.19
N MET A 227 -3.39 -9.79 3.01
CA MET A 227 -2.90 -11.12 2.67
C MET A 227 -1.37 -11.19 2.68
N LEU A 228 -0.70 -10.15 2.19
CA LEU A 228 0.76 -10.02 2.27
C LEU A 228 1.24 -9.99 3.73
N ALA A 229 0.63 -9.15 4.59
CA ALA A 229 0.98 -9.07 6.01
C ALA A 229 0.75 -10.41 6.73
N ALA A 230 -0.33 -11.12 6.38
CA ALA A 230 -0.66 -12.43 6.91
C ALA A 230 0.41 -13.47 6.56
N GLY A 231 0.79 -13.55 5.28
CA GLY A 231 1.80 -14.47 4.77
C GLY A 231 3.26 -14.15 5.15
N LEU A 232 3.50 -12.95 5.70
CA LEU A 232 4.80 -12.54 6.25
C LEU A 232 4.86 -12.59 7.78
N GLY A 233 3.77 -12.97 8.45
CA GLY A 233 3.72 -13.00 9.92
C GLY A 233 3.80 -11.61 10.57
N ARG A 234 3.36 -10.56 9.87
CA ARG A 234 3.47 -9.17 10.32
C ARG A 234 2.26 -8.78 11.18
N GLU A 235 2.24 -9.25 12.43
CA GLU A 235 1.09 -9.13 13.32
C GLU A 235 0.57 -7.70 13.53
N ASP A 236 1.46 -6.74 13.75
CA ASP A 236 1.05 -5.35 14.04
C ASP A 236 0.46 -4.67 12.81
N TYR A 237 1.03 -4.94 11.63
CA TYR A 237 0.49 -4.50 10.35
C TYR A 237 -0.88 -5.13 10.09
N LEU A 238 -1.01 -6.43 10.38
CA LEU A 238 -2.25 -7.17 10.24
C LEU A 238 -3.36 -6.57 11.13
N ARG A 239 -3.07 -6.31 12.41
CA ARG A 239 -4.00 -5.66 13.35
C ARG A 239 -4.39 -4.26 12.88
N ALA A 240 -3.41 -3.46 12.45
CA ALA A 240 -3.66 -2.11 11.98
C ALA A 240 -4.52 -2.07 10.71
N LEU A 241 -4.24 -2.93 9.72
CA LEU A 241 -5.05 -3.06 8.50
C LEU A 241 -6.50 -3.49 8.84
N LEU A 242 -6.68 -4.45 9.73
CA LEU A 242 -8.01 -4.88 10.17
C LEU A 242 -8.76 -3.77 10.91
N ALA A 243 -8.07 -3.01 11.78
CA ALA A 243 -8.65 -1.85 12.46
C ALA A 243 -9.04 -0.74 11.48
N ALA A 244 -8.31 -0.59 10.37
CA ALA A 244 -8.63 0.34 9.29
C ALA A 244 -9.75 -0.14 8.36
N GLY A 245 -10.24 -1.39 8.50
CA GLY A 245 -11.35 -1.93 7.71
C GLY A 245 -10.94 -2.84 6.55
N ALA A 246 -9.74 -3.44 6.58
CA ALA A 246 -9.38 -4.49 5.62
C ALA A 246 -10.33 -5.69 5.70
N SER A 247 -10.72 -6.23 4.54
CA SER A 247 -11.61 -7.38 4.43
C SER A 247 -10.88 -8.69 4.76
N ARG A 248 -11.36 -9.38 5.79
CA ARG A 248 -10.87 -10.72 6.18
C ARG A 248 -11.18 -11.80 5.15
N ASN A 249 -12.31 -11.66 4.46
CA ASN A 249 -12.93 -12.72 3.68
C ASN A 249 -12.73 -12.56 2.17
N GLN A 250 -11.95 -11.57 1.75
CA GLN A 250 -11.59 -11.43 0.35
C GLN A 250 -10.77 -12.64 -0.08
N LEU A 251 -11.06 -13.17 -1.27
CA LEU A 251 -10.37 -14.31 -1.85
C LEU A 251 -9.56 -13.89 -3.07
N THR A 252 -8.39 -14.50 -3.25
CA THR A 252 -7.65 -14.42 -4.51
C THR A 252 -8.43 -15.07 -5.65
N LYS A 253 -8.02 -14.80 -6.90
CA LYS A 253 -8.82 -15.16 -8.07
C LYS A 253 -8.62 -16.60 -8.51
N ARG A 254 -7.38 -17.08 -8.58
CA ARG A 254 -7.03 -18.42 -9.07
C ARG A 254 -7.17 -19.46 -7.97
N ASP A 255 -6.45 -19.27 -6.86
CA ASP A 255 -6.31 -20.28 -5.80
C ASP A 255 -7.40 -20.15 -4.73
N LYS A 256 -8.23 -19.09 -4.81
CA LYS A 256 -9.34 -18.81 -3.90
C LYS A 256 -8.93 -18.72 -2.43
N MET A 257 -7.72 -18.21 -2.17
CA MET A 257 -7.19 -18.12 -0.82
C MET A 257 -7.58 -16.80 -0.15
N SER A 258 -7.99 -16.89 1.10
CA SER A 258 -8.15 -15.74 2.00
C SER A 258 -6.82 -15.39 2.69
N ALA A 259 -6.79 -14.27 3.42
CA ALA A 259 -5.65 -13.95 4.28
C ALA A 259 -5.40 -15.05 5.34
N LEU A 260 -6.45 -15.72 5.81
CA LEU A 260 -6.35 -16.81 6.80
C LEU A 260 -5.67 -18.04 6.21
N ASP A 261 -6.04 -18.40 4.97
CA ASP A 261 -5.43 -19.53 4.25
C ASP A 261 -3.96 -19.27 3.97
N ILE A 262 -3.61 -18.03 3.58
CA ILE A 262 -2.21 -17.66 3.31
C ILE A 262 -1.38 -17.70 4.61
N ALA A 263 -1.90 -17.17 5.73
CA ALA A 263 -1.22 -17.27 7.03
C ALA A 263 -0.98 -18.73 7.44
N ALA A 264 -1.93 -19.61 7.15
CA ALA A 264 -1.81 -21.03 7.45
C ALA A 264 -0.76 -21.75 6.61
N GLU A 265 -0.79 -21.57 5.30
CA GLU A 265 0.17 -22.19 4.37
C GLU A 265 1.61 -21.71 4.61
N THR A 266 1.77 -20.50 5.14
CA THR A 266 3.07 -19.91 5.50
C THR A 266 3.51 -20.22 6.94
N GLY A 267 2.68 -20.91 7.73
CA GLY A 267 3.00 -21.33 9.10
C GLY A 267 2.92 -20.20 10.15
N HIS A 268 2.25 -19.09 9.85
CA HIS A 268 2.10 -17.96 10.75
C HIS A 268 0.83 -18.09 11.62
N TRP A 269 0.85 -19.01 12.58
CA TRP A 269 -0.31 -19.33 13.44
C TRP A 269 -0.90 -18.11 14.16
N ARG A 270 -0.05 -17.15 14.56
CA ARG A 270 -0.49 -15.94 15.26
C ARG A 270 -1.26 -15.00 14.33
N SER A 271 -0.84 -14.89 13.07
CA SER A 271 -1.63 -14.23 12.01
C SER A 271 -2.98 -14.91 11.82
N SER A 272 -3.01 -16.25 11.77
CA SER A 272 -4.26 -17.02 11.69
C SER A 272 -5.19 -16.72 12.88
N GLN A 273 -4.65 -16.68 14.11
CA GLN A 273 -5.41 -16.35 15.31
C GLN A 273 -6.03 -14.93 15.23
N ILE A 274 -5.25 -13.93 14.80
CA ILE A 274 -5.74 -12.55 14.63
C ILE A 274 -6.87 -12.49 13.59
N LEU A 275 -6.73 -13.22 12.48
CA LEU A 275 -7.70 -13.25 11.39
C LEU A 275 -9.02 -13.92 11.78
N LEU A 276 -8.99 -14.92 12.67
CA LEU A 276 -10.17 -15.53 13.28
C LEU A 276 -10.95 -14.59 14.22
N GLY A 277 -10.39 -13.42 14.54
CA GLY A 277 -10.97 -12.49 15.52
C GLY A 277 -10.42 -12.66 16.94
N GLY A 278 -9.35 -13.44 17.10
CA GLY A 278 -8.66 -13.68 18.36
C GLY A 278 -8.69 -15.13 18.81
N GLY A 279 -8.30 -15.33 20.06
CA GLY A 279 -8.20 -16.62 20.73
C GLY A 279 -7.57 -16.44 22.10
N PRO A 280 -7.57 -17.49 22.94
CA PRO A 280 -6.85 -17.42 24.21
C PRO A 280 -5.34 -17.17 23.98
N SER A 281 -4.70 -16.47 24.91
CA SER A 281 -3.23 -16.39 24.91
C SER A 281 -2.64 -17.80 25.09
N PRO A 282 -1.54 -18.16 24.41
CA PRO A 282 -0.86 -19.43 24.65
C PRO A 282 -0.57 -19.70 26.13
N ASP A 283 -0.15 -18.69 26.89
CA ASP A 283 0.12 -18.83 28.32
C ASP A 283 -1.13 -19.23 29.13
N GLN A 284 -2.31 -18.82 28.64
CA GLN A 284 -3.58 -19.08 29.29
C GLN A 284 -4.15 -20.45 28.92
N LEU A 285 -4.12 -20.81 27.63
CA LEU A 285 -4.67 -22.06 27.13
C LEU A 285 -4.01 -22.47 25.81
N HIS A 286 -3.45 -23.67 25.77
CA HIS A 286 -2.94 -24.29 24.56
C HIS A 286 -3.02 -25.82 24.62
N VAL A 287 -2.84 -26.46 23.47
CA VAL A 287 -2.79 -27.91 23.33
C VAL A 287 -1.39 -28.31 22.89
N GLU A 288 -0.81 -29.29 23.56
CA GLU A 288 0.47 -29.89 23.19
C GLU A 288 0.25 -31.31 22.69
N ILE A 289 0.83 -31.65 21.56
CA ILE A 289 0.72 -32.95 20.92
C ILE A 289 2.12 -33.49 20.70
N SER A 290 2.44 -34.60 21.35
CA SER A 290 3.68 -35.33 21.13
C SER A 290 3.43 -36.49 20.18
N LEU A 291 4.01 -36.40 18.98
CA LEU A 291 3.99 -37.47 17.97
C LEU A 291 4.79 -38.68 18.46
N ALA A 292 5.94 -38.46 19.10
CA ALA A 292 6.77 -39.54 19.63
C ALA A 292 6.07 -40.34 20.74
N LEU A 293 5.37 -39.64 21.64
CA LEU A 293 4.67 -40.28 22.76
C LEU A 293 3.23 -40.69 22.44
N GLN A 294 2.69 -40.28 21.29
CA GLN A 294 1.28 -40.47 20.93
C GLN A 294 0.34 -39.92 22.01
N ARG A 295 0.63 -38.70 22.49
CA ARG A 295 -0.08 -38.06 23.62
C ARG A 295 -0.49 -36.64 23.31
N VAL A 296 -1.64 -36.25 23.86
CA VAL A 296 -2.15 -34.89 23.85
C VAL A 296 -2.33 -34.39 25.27
N ALA A 297 -1.89 -33.17 25.53
CA ALA A 297 -2.11 -32.45 26.77
C ALA A 297 -2.85 -31.14 26.50
N LEU A 298 -3.91 -30.88 27.27
CA LEU A 298 -4.51 -29.56 27.36
C LEU A 298 -3.84 -28.84 28.52
N VAL A 299 -3.20 -27.72 28.23
CA VAL A 299 -2.46 -26.91 29.20
C VAL A 299 -3.24 -25.64 29.46
N LYS A 300 -3.41 -25.31 30.73
CA LYS A 300 -4.10 -24.09 31.18
C LYS A 300 -3.24 -23.39 32.22
N ASN A 301 -2.91 -22.12 31.98
CA ASN A 301 -2.03 -21.33 32.85
C ASN A 301 -0.69 -22.06 33.14
N GLY A 302 -0.09 -22.66 32.11
CA GLY A 302 1.15 -23.44 32.22
C GLY A 302 1.03 -24.83 32.88
N VAL A 303 -0.16 -25.23 33.34
CA VAL A 303 -0.38 -26.52 34.00
C VAL A 303 -1.16 -27.48 33.09
N PRO A 304 -0.67 -28.71 32.83
CA PRO A 304 -1.43 -29.73 32.11
C PRO A 304 -2.67 -30.16 32.93
N VAL A 305 -3.85 -29.73 32.50
CA VAL A 305 -5.13 -30.00 33.19
C VAL A 305 -5.85 -31.24 32.66
N TYR A 306 -5.50 -31.70 31.47
CA TYR A 306 -6.02 -32.93 30.90
C TYR A 306 -4.96 -33.60 30.01
N ARG A 307 -4.86 -34.93 30.07
CA ARG A 307 -3.97 -35.73 29.24
C ARG A 307 -4.71 -36.91 28.67
N THR A 308 -4.49 -37.20 27.40
CA THR A 308 -5.03 -38.38 26.72
C THR A 308 -3.98 -38.94 25.77
N GLN A 309 -4.14 -40.21 25.39
CA GLN A 309 -3.44 -40.74 24.23
C GLN A 309 -4.11 -40.26 22.93
N CYS A 310 -3.39 -40.36 21.82
CA CYS A 310 -3.92 -40.14 20.46
C CYS A 310 -3.28 -41.14 19.48
N SER A 311 -3.80 -41.21 18.26
CA SER A 311 -3.12 -41.84 17.11
C SER A 311 -2.78 -40.77 16.09
N THR A 312 -1.55 -40.73 15.60
CA THR A 312 -1.08 -39.77 14.59
C THR A 312 -0.73 -40.47 13.28
N GLY A 313 -0.46 -39.71 12.24
CA GLY A 313 -0.19 -40.21 10.89
C GLY A 313 0.99 -41.19 10.83
N ARG A 314 0.83 -42.26 10.06
CA ARG A 314 1.86 -43.27 9.78
C ARG A 314 2.96 -42.76 8.84
N GLN A 315 4.04 -43.53 8.71
CA GLN A 315 5.07 -43.27 7.69
C GLN A 315 4.46 -43.19 6.28
N GLY A 316 4.83 -42.16 5.52
CA GLY A 316 4.23 -41.83 4.22
C GLY A 316 2.96 -40.98 4.29
N TYR A 317 2.36 -40.82 5.48
CA TYR A 317 1.21 -39.96 5.75
C TYR A 317 1.36 -39.27 7.11
N SER A 318 2.56 -38.75 7.39
CA SER A 318 2.91 -38.19 8.69
C SER A 318 2.06 -36.99 9.06
N THR A 319 1.72 -36.87 10.34
CA THR A 319 1.10 -35.64 10.87
C THR A 319 2.07 -34.47 10.73
N LYS A 320 1.57 -33.33 10.24
CA LYS A 320 2.35 -32.09 10.12
C LYS A 320 2.78 -31.62 11.53
N THR A 321 4.06 -31.29 11.68
CA THR A 321 4.61 -30.67 12.89
C THR A 321 4.55 -29.14 12.79
N GLY A 322 4.62 -28.47 13.93
CA GLY A 322 4.60 -27.01 14.02
C GLY A 322 3.47 -26.49 14.90
N GLU A 323 3.18 -25.21 14.72
CA GLU A 323 2.21 -24.47 15.51
C GLU A 323 0.98 -24.16 14.65
N PHE A 324 -0.20 -24.49 15.17
CA PHE A 324 -1.46 -24.34 14.48
C PHE A 324 -2.51 -23.73 15.39
N VAL A 325 -3.61 -23.25 14.82
CA VAL A 325 -4.77 -22.80 15.61
C VAL A 325 -6.02 -23.58 15.23
N ILE A 326 -6.90 -23.83 16.20
CA ILE A 326 -8.20 -24.42 15.88
C ILE A 326 -9.02 -23.38 15.10
N THR A 327 -9.27 -23.60 13.80
CA THR A 327 -9.95 -22.60 12.96
C THR A 327 -11.46 -22.80 12.90
N ASN A 328 -11.90 -24.05 12.80
CA ASN A 328 -13.32 -24.36 12.84
C ASN A 328 -13.57 -25.69 13.56
N LYS A 329 -14.83 -25.87 13.96
CA LYS A 329 -15.33 -27.03 14.68
C LYS A 329 -16.54 -27.59 13.94
N GLU A 330 -16.34 -28.70 13.25
CA GLU A 330 -17.38 -29.38 12.47
C GLU A 330 -17.86 -30.61 13.23
N ARG A 331 -19.12 -30.61 13.66
CA ARG A 331 -19.70 -31.74 14.40
C ARG A 331 -19.79 -32.99 13.52
N ASN A 332 -20.19 -32.79 12.27
CA ASN A 332 -20.47 -33.83 11.28
C ASN A 332 -19.60 -33.61 10.03
N HIS A 333 -18.28 -33.72 10.18
CA HIS A 333 -17.36 -33.67 9.05
C HIS A 333 -17.37 -35.02 8.36
N ARG A 334 -17.57 -35.06 7.03
CA ARG A 334 -17.46 -36.31 6.26
C ARG A 334 -16.14 -36.33 5.50
N SER A 335 -15.33 -37.35 5.73
CA SER A 335 -14.05 -37.50 5.05
C SER A 335 -14.25 -37.62 3.54
N THR A 336 -13.52 -36.81 2.78
CA THR A 336 -13.49 -36.90 1.32
C THR A 336 -12.72 -38.13 0.81
N ILE A 337 -11.85 -38.71 1.64
CA ILE A 337 -11.02 -39.87 1.29
C ILE A 337 -11.75 -41.17 1.61
N TYR A 338 -12.34 -41.27 2.80
CA TYR A 338 -12.97 -42.51 3.28
C TYR A 338 -14.49 -42.52 3.12
N HIS A 339 -15.08 -41.37 2.81
CA HIS A 339 -16.54 -41.20 2.70
C HIS A 339 -17.32 -41.58 3.98
N VAL A 340 -16.66 -41.57 5.14
CA VAL A 340 -17.24 -41.81 6.48
C VAL A 340 -17.25 -40.55 7.32
N GLU A 341 -18.14 -40.51 8.31
CA GLU A 341 -18.22 -39.45 9.31
C GLU A 341 -16.97 -39.41 10.21
N MET A 342 -16.54 -38.20 10.52
CA MET A 342 -15.42 -37.86 11.38
C MET A 342 -15.97 -36.97 12.52
N PRO A 343 -16.55 -37.57 13.56
CA PRO A 343 -17.22 -36.80 14.60
C PRO A 343 -16.24 -35.94 15.40
N TYR A 344 -16.72 -34.76 15.80
CA TYR A 344 -15.97 -33.77 16.60
C TYR A 344 -14.70 -33.26 15.91
N PHE A 345 -14.76 -32.99 14.61
CA PHE A 345 -13.62 -32.53 13.85
C PHE A 345 -13.25 -31.08 14.19
N MET A 346 -11.98 -30.86 14.54
CA MET A 346 -11.38 -29.56 14.84
C MET A 346 -10.25 -29.34 13.84
N ARG A 347 -10.45 -28.47 12.85
CA ARG A 347 -9.45 -28.19 11.82
C ARG A 347 -8.32 -27.34 12.37
N LEU A 348 -7.09 -27.67 11.97
CA LEU A 348 -5.89 -26.93 12.37
C LEU A 348 -5.46 -25.99 11.24
N SER A 349 -5.45 -24.69 11.53
CA SER A 349 -5.07 -23.58 10.64
C SER A 349 -5.75 -23.64 9.27
N CYS A 350 -7.02 -24.03 9.14
CA CYS A 350 -7.69 -24.17 7.83
C CYS A 350 -7.05 -25.18 6.86
N LEU A 351 -6.00 -25.89 7.29
CA LEU A 351 -5.30 -26.87 6.49
C LEU A 351 -6.14 -28.14 6.35
N ASP A 352 -5.63 -29.05 5.54
CA ASP A 352 -6.23 -30.34 5.20
C ASP A 352 -6.11 -31.41 6.30
N PHE A 353 -5.91 -31.01 7.55
CA PHE A 353 -5.83 -31.92 8.70
C PHE A 353 -6.37 -31.30 9.99
N GLY A 354 -6.62 -32.15 10.98
CA GLY A 354 -7.23 -31.74 12.24
C GLY A 354 -7.21 -32.80 13.32
N MET A 355 -7.90 -32.50 14.41
CA MET A 355 -8.14 -33.40 15.54
C MET A 355 -9.59 -33.90 15.49
N HIS A 356 -9.82 -35.21 15.67
CA HIS A 356 -11.19 -35.77 15.67
C HIS A 356 -11.26 -37.10 16.44
N ALA A 357 -12.47 -37.60 16.70
CA ALA A 357 -12.66 -38.91 17.33
C ALA A 357 -12.28 -40.06 16.38
N GLY A 358 -11.83 -41.19 16.95
CA GLY A 358 -11.52 -42.42 16.20
C GLY A 358 -10.10 -42.94 16.42
N MET A 359 -9.57 -42.79 17.64
CA MET A 359 -8.28 -43.36 18.02
C MET A 359 -8.18 -44.83 17.61
N VAL A 360 -7.00 -45.22 17.09
CA VAL A 360 -6.69 -46.60 16.73
C VAL A 360 -5.64 -47.11 17.72
N PRO A 361 -6.03 -47.93 18.72
CA PRO A 361 -5.08 -48.47 19.69
C PRO A 361 -3.99 -49.28 18.99
N ASN A 362 -2.73 -49.06 19.40
CA ASN A 362 -1.55 -49.78 18.90
C ASN A 362 -1.24 -49.61 17.39
N TYR A 363 -1.93 -48.71 16.68
CA TYR A 363 -1.71 -48.49 15.25
C TYR A 363 -1.69 -46.98 14.92
N PRO A 364 -0.77 -46.51 14.07
CA PRO A 364 -0.83 -45.14 13.58
C PRO A 364 -2.05 -44.91 12.70
N ALA A 365 -2.57 -43.69 12.70
CA ALA A 365 -3.66 -43.28 11.83
C ALA A 365 -3.24 -43.40 10.35
N SER A 366 -4.18 -43.77 9.50
CA SER A 366 -3.95 -43.99 8.07
C SER A 366 -3.63 -42.70 7.29
N HIS A 367 -3.89 -41.53 7.88
CA HIS A 367 -3.65 -40.19 7.33
C HIS A 367 -3.15 -39.24 8.43
N GLY A 368 -2.62 -38.07 8.05
CA GLY A 368 -1.94 -37.13 8.94
C GLY A 368 -2.79 -36.45 10.04
N CYS A 369 -4.08 -36.79 10.20
CA CYS A 369 -4.89 -36.25 11.29
C CYS A 369 -4.52 -36.86 12.65
N ILE A 370 -4.89 -36.13 13.71
CA ILE A 370 -4.73 -36.57 15.09
C ILE A 370 -6.05 -37.17 15.56
N ARG A 371 -6.04 -38.46 15.87
CA ARG A 371 -7.24 -39.20 16.31
C ARG A 371 -7.25 -39.37 17.82
N LEU A 372 -8.32 -38.91 18.45
CA LEU A 372 -8.51 -38.91 19.90
C LEU A 372 -9.52 -39.98 20.33
N PRO A 373 -9.45 -40.47 21.58
CA PRO A 373 -10.56 -41.16 22.21
C PRO A 373 -11.83 -40.31 22.12
N GLU A 374 -12.99 -40.95 21.95
CA GLU A 374 -14.24 -40.25 21.69
C GLU A 374 -14.60 -39.24 22.80
N GLU A 375 -14.40 -39.62 24.06
CA GLU A 375 -14.65 -38.72 25.19
C GLU A 375 -13.74 -37.48 25.17
N ALA A 376 -12.46 -37.67 24.83
CA ALA A 376 -11.48 -36.59 24.72
C ALA A 376 -11.82 -35.66 23.55
N ALA A 377 -12.16 -36.22 22.38
CA ALA A 377 -12.58 -35.46 21.20
C ALA A 377 -13.81 -34.60 21.51
N ARG A 378 -14.83 -35.21 22.13
CA ARG A 378 -16.06 -34.51 22.55
C ARG A 378 -15.75 -33.37 23.52
N LYS A 379 -14.89 -33.63 24.52
CA LYS A 379 -14.48 -32.63 25.52
C LYS A 379 -13.74 -31.46 24.87
N PHE A 380 -12.73 -31.73 24.05
CA PHE A 380 -11.97 -30.69 23.36
C PHE A 380 -12.85 -29.87 22.42
N PHE A 381 -13.74 -30.55 21.68
CA PHE A 381 -14.69 -29.90 20.80
C PHE A 381 -15.66 -28.98 21.56
N SER A 382 -16.08 -29.31 22.79
CA SER A 382 -16.93 -28.42 23.58
C SER A 382 -16.14 -27.30 24.25
N GLU A 383 -14.98 -27.59 24.81
CA GLU A 383 -14.31 -26.69 25.77
C GLU A 383 -13.25 -25.77 25.15
N ILE A 384 -12.59 -26.16 24.04
CA ILE A 384 -11.43 -25.42 23.53
C ILE A 384 -11.86 -24.35 22.51
N PRO A 385 -11.73 -23.05 22.76
CA PRO A 385 -12.18 -22.01 21.81
C PRO A 385 -11.50 -22.08 20.42
N ILE A 386 -12.18 -21.56 19.39
CA ILE A 386 -11.53 -21.24 18.11
C ILE A 386 -10.37 -20.26 18.38
N GLY A 387 -9.29 -20.39 17.63
CA GLY A 387 -8.06 -19.64 17.82
C GLY A 387 -7.13 -20.21 18.89
N THR A 388 -7.48 -21.29 19.59
CA THR A 388 -6.55 -21.90 20.56
C THR A 388 -5.33 -22.48 19.85
N LEU A 389 -4.13 -22.18 20.36
CA LEU A 389 -2.86 -22.72 19.87
C LEU A 389 -2.79 -24.24 20.10
N VAL A 390 -2.33 -24.94 19.08
CA VAL A 390 -2.02 -26.37 19.08
C VAL A 390 -0.60 -26.54 18.59
N THR A 391 0.29 -27.01 19.46
CA THR A 391 1.70 -27.29 19.14
C THR A 391 1.86 -28.79 18.90
N VAL A 392 2.36 -29.15 17.72
CA VAL A 392 2.59 -30.54 17.31
C VAL A 392 4.08 -30.79 17.13
N GLN A 393 4.63 -31.69 17.94
CA GLN A 393 6.07 -31.97 18.05
C GLN A 393 6.41 -33.46 18.06
#